data_AF-A0A2N3N726-F1
#
_entry.id   AF-A0A2N3N726-F1
#
_cell.length_a   1.000
_cell.length_b   1.000
_cell.length_c   1.000
_cell.angle_alpha   90.00
_cell.angle_beta   90.00
_cell.angle_gamma   90.00
#
_symmetry.space_group_name_H-M   'P 1'
#
loop_
_entity.id
_entity.type
_entity.pdbx_description
1 polymer ?
#
loop_
_entity_poly.entity_id
_entity_poly.type
_entity_poly.pdbx_seq_one_letter_code
_entity_poly.pdbx_strand_id
1 'polypeptide(L)'
;MQLSREGFTIDVVGRVLRKSVLNPALAIPLALAIRLGFPGTLGSNSGETLRNLERARRWLYALAACSILLNTTDFLNRQLHNNWTAKSEWDWDNREIIVITGGSSGIGATLAQQLLDRNPNTRIVIVDFAPLGWEPPKGSRVHYYQCDLSDSSRLRAVCEKIREDVGHPTVLVNNAGICRGYTVCDGSYSDVEATIRTNLTAPFLLVKEFLPSMVQNNHGHIVNISSMSAFIPPSRLGDYAATKAGLMAMHEAEKKPLTLDKALQLELANIHKAPKVRLSIGIFSFIRTPLFKGETRQNNFLFPLLDVNTVADSLADTIFGGYGRSIYLPGIMRYVAILRGGPEWLWRIIRQETNKIALDFTGRQKVDPETGRLSEA
;
A
#
# COMPACT_ATOMS: atom_id res chain seq x y z
N MET A 1 -22.56 -9.72 -6.54
CA MET A 1 -21.08 -9.73 -6.44
C MET A 1 -20.59 -8.52 -7.20
N GLN A 2 -20.22 -7.44 -6.51
CA GLN A 2 -19.72 -6.24 -7.17
C GLN A 2 -18.37 -6.59 -7.79
N LEU A 3 -18.28 -6.57 -9.12
CA LEU A 3 -17.02 -6.75 -9.83
C LEU A 3 -16.08 -5.60 -9.43
N SER A 4 -14.77 -5.89 -9.35
CA SER A 4 -13.77 -4.83 -9.19
C SER A 4 -13.91 -3.82 -10.33
N ARG A 5 -13.57 -2.55 -10.09
CA ARG A 5 -13.60 -1.49 -11.11
C ARG A 5 -12.67 -1.83 -12.30
N GLU A 6 -11.69 -2.69 -12.04
CA GLU A 6 -10.74 -3.27 -12.98
C GLU A 6 -11.29 -4.45 -13.81
N GLY A 7 -12.55 -4.84 -13.62
CA GLY A 7 -13.19 -5.99 -14.28
C GLY A 7 -12.91 -7.33 -13.59
N PHE A 8 -12.89 -8.42 -14.36
CA PHE A 8 -12.61 -9.77 -13.85
C PHE A 8 -11.10 -10.04 -13.84
N THR A 9 -10.50 -10.04 -12.65
CA THR A 9 -9.05 -10.18 -12.44
C THR A 9 -8.72 -11.40 -11.57
N ILE A 10 -7.45 -11.78 -11.50
CA ILE A 10 -6.99 -12.87 -10.63
C ILE A 10 -7.32 -12.62 -9.16
N ASP A 11 -7.37 -11.35 -8.73
CA ASP A 11 -7.77 -10.97 -7.38
C ASP A 11 -9.23 -11.33 -7.10
N VAL A 12 -10.11 -11.23 -8.10
CA VAL A 12 -11.52 -11.67 -7.98
C VAL A 12 -11.57 -13.18 -7.78
N VAL A 13 -10.82 -13.95 -8.58
CA VAL A 13 -10.73 -15.41 -8.44
C VAL A 13 -10.20 -15.79 -7.06
N GLY A 14 -9.08 -15.19 -6.65
CA GLY A 14 -8.49 -15.41 -5.33
C GLY A 14 -9.46 -15.10 -4.20
N ARG A 15 -10.20 -13.98 -4.29
CA ARG A 15 -11.21 -13.60 -3.29
C ARG A 15 -12.37 -14.60 -3.21
N VAL A 16 -12.85 -15.11 -4.35
CA VAL A 16 -13.88 -16.16 -4.39
C VAL A 16 -13.37 -17.45 -3.77
N LEU A 17 -12.17 -17.89 -4.13
CA LEU A 17 -11.56 -19.10 -3.54
C LEU A 17 -11.40 -18.98 -2.02
N ARG A 18 -10.92 -17.82 -1.54
CA ARG A 18 -10.77 -17.51 -0.11
C ARG A 18 -12.09 -17.49 0.65
N LYS A 19 -13.19 -17.06 0.03
CA LYS A 19 -14.52 -17.04 0.65
C LYS A 19 -15.27 -18.38 0.56
N SER A 20 -14.87 -19.27 -0.35
CA SER A 20 -15.52 -20.56 -0.63
C SER A 20 -14.70 -21.74 -0.09
N VAL A 21 -13.97 -22.45 -0.96
CA VAL A 21 -13.29 -23.72 -0.64
C VAL A 21 -12.08 -23.56 0.28
N LEU A 22 -11.50 -22.36 0.36
CA LEU A 22 -10.40 -22.03 1.29
C LEU A 22 -10.88 -21.22 2.52
N ASN A 23 -12.19 -21.22 2.80
CA ASN A 23 -12.75 -20.62 3.99
C ASN A 23 -12.75 -21.64 5.14
N PRO A 24 -12.16 -21.36 6.30
CA PRO A 24 -12.03 -22.33 7.39
C PRO A 24 -13.40 -22.69 7.98
N ALA A 25 -14.34 -21.74 7.97
CA ALA A 25 -15.72 -21.98 8.41
C ALA A 25 -16.48 -22.95 7.49
N LEU A 26 -16.03 -23.18 6.26
CA LEU A 26 -16.64 -24.13 5.32
C LEU A 26 -15.80 -25.41 5.18
N ALA A 27 -14.49 -25.26 5.00
CA ALA A 27 -13.57 -26.37 4.75
C ALA A 27 -13.41 -27.28 5.98
N ILE A 28 -13.38 -26.73 7.19
CA ILE A 28 -13.17 -27.52 8.42
C ILE A 28 -14.42 -28.34 8.76
N PRO A 29 -15.65 -27.78 8.81
CA PRO A 29 -16.84 -28.59 9.05
C PRO A 29 -17.06 -29.64 7.96
N LEU A 30 -16.77 -29.32 6.69
CA LEU A 30 -16.89 -30.29 5.59
C LEU A 30 -15.90 -31.45 5.75
N ALA A 31 -14.65 -31.16 6.13
CA ALA A 31 -13.65 -32.19 6.44
C ALA A 31 -14.05 -33.06 7.65
N LEU A 32 -14.59 -32.44 8.71
CA LEU A 32 -15.10 -33.15 9.89
C LEU A 32 -16.33 -34.01 9.57
N ALA A 33 -17.27 -33.49 8.77
CA ALA A 33 -18.47 -34.21 8.36
C ALA A 33 -18.13 -35.48 7.56
N ILE A 34 -17.11 -35.43 6.69
CA ILE A 34 -16.66 -36.61 5.95
C ILE A 34 -15.93 -37.60 6.86
N ARG A 35 -15.23 -37.12 7.89
CA ARG A 35 -14.61 -37.98 8.90
C ARG A 35 -15.64 -38.72 9.75
N LEU A 36 -16.74 -38.05 10.10
CA LEU A 36 -17.78 -38.57 10.99
C LEU A 36 -18.90 -39.32 10.25
N GLY A 37 -19.20 -38.94 9.01
CA GLY A 37 -20.37 -39.39 8.24
C GLY A 37 -20.12 -40.57 7.29
N PHE A 38 -18.89 -41.09 7.19
CA PHE A 38 -18.59 -42.30 6.40
C PHE A 38 -18.07 -43.47 7.26
N PRO A 39 -18.85 -43.99 8.22
CA PRO A 39 -18.58 -45.28 8.82
C PRO A 39 -19.07 -46.41 7.89
N GLY A 40 -18.18 -46.95 7.06
CA GLY A 40 -18.21 -48.36 6.64
C GLY A 40 -19.44 -48.94 5.91
N THR A 41 -20.34 -48.15 5.33
CA THR A 41 -21.55 -48.68 4.64
C THR A 41 -21.59 -48.33 3.15
N LEU A 42 -20.62 -48.82 2.38
CA LEU A 42 -20.76 -48.97 0.93
C LEU A 42 -20.47 -50.43 0.60
N GLY A 43 -21.55 -51.19 0.39
CA GLY A 43 -21.51 -52.62 0.11
C GLY A 43 -20.73 -52.94 -1.16
N SER A 44 -19.85 -53.94 -1.02
CA SER A 44 -19.19 -54.88 -1.95
C SER A 44 -19.15 -54.68 -3.47
N ASN A 45 -19.42 -53.53 -4.07
CA ASN A 45 -19.22 -53.31 -5.50
C ASN A 45 -18.54 -51.96 -5.74
N SER A 46 -17.44 -51.98 -6.49
CA SER A 46 -16.63 -50.86 -7.01
C SER A 46 -15.45 -50.37 -6.13
N GLY A 47 -14.32 -51.10 -6.22
CA GLY A 47 -13.02 -50.61 -5.73
C GLY A 47 -12.58 -49.26 -6.33
N GLU A 48 -13.10 -48.88 -7.50
CA GLU A 48 -12.90 -47.53 -8.06
C GLU A 48 -13.63 -46.44 -7.27
N THR A 49 -14.87 -46.68 -6.83
CA THR A 49 -15.65 -45.70 -6.06
C THR A 49 -15.01 -45.44 -4.71
N LEU A 50 -14.54 -46.49 -4.03
CA LEU A 50 -13.79 -46.36 -2.77
C LEU A 50 -12.48 -45.57 -2.97
N ARG A 51 -11.71 -45.87 -4.02
CA ARG A 51 -10.48 -45.12 -4.36
C ARG A 51 -10.73 -43.65 -4.70
N ASN A 52 -11.84 -43.35 -5.39
CA ASN A 52 -12.24 -41.98 -5.72
C ASN A 52 -12.69 -41.22 -4.47
N LEU A 53 -13.38 -41.88 -3.55
CA LEU A 53 -13.82 -41.30 -2.27
C LEU A 53 -12.63 -41.01 -1.34
N GLU A 54 -11.65 -41.91 -1.27
CA GLU A 54 -10.40 -41.66 -0.54
C GLU A 54 -9.54 -40.56 -1.15
N ARG A 55 -9.49 -40.45 -2.49
CA ARG A 55 -8.86 -39.32 -3.18
C ARG A 55 -9.57 -38.01 -2.84
N ALA A 56 -10.90 -37.97 -2.92
CA ALA A 56 -11.69 -36.79 -2.57
C ALA A 56 -11.48 -36.38 -1.10
N ARG A 57 -11.46 -37.33 -0.16
CA ARG A 57 -11.16 -37.09 1.25
C ARG A 57 -9.78 -36.47 1.45
N ARG A 58 -8.74 -36.99 0.78
CA ARG A 58 -7.37 -36.43 0.85
C ARG A 58 -7.33 -34.99 0.36
N TRP A 59 -8.00 -34.69 -0.75
CA TRP A 59 -8.09 -33.32 -1.26
C TRP A 59 -8.82 -32.38 -0.31
N LEU A 60 -9.91 -32.81 0.32
CA LEU A 60 -10.65 -32.01 1.29
C LEU A 60 -9.85 -31.74 2.56
N TYR A 61 -9.10 -32.73 3.07
CA TYR A 61 -8.16 -32.51 4.17
C TYR A 61 -7.02 -31.56 3.78
N ALA A 62 -6.48 -31.68 2.57
CA ALA A 62 -5.47 -30.76 2.06
C ALA A 62 -6.02 -29.32 1.94
N LEU A 63 -7.25 -29.15 1.46
CA LEU A 63 -7.92 -27.85 1.39
C LEU A 63 -8.21 -27.27 2.78
N ALA A 64 -8.67 -28.08 3.73
CA ALA A 64 -8.88 -27.66 5.11
C ALA A 64 -7.55 -27.25 5.79
N ALA A 65 -6.50 -28.04 5.61
CA ALA A 65 -5.16 -27.71 6.11
C ALA A 65 -4.61 -26.43 5.48
N CYS A 66 -4.75 -26.27 4.16
CA CYS A 66 -4.35 -25.06 3.44
C CYS A 66 -5.15 -23.83 3.93
N SER A 67 -6.46 -23.98 4.12
CA SER A 67 -7.33 -22.95 4.67
C SER A 67 -6.89 -22.53 6.07
N ILE A 68 -6.63 -23.48 6.96
CA ILE A 68 -6.11 -23.19 8.31
C ILE A 68 -4.78 -22.45 8.21
N LEU A 69 -3.83 -22.97 7.43
CA LEU A 69 -2.52 -22.37 7.27
C LEU A 69 -2.63 -20.92 6.82
N LEU A 70 -3.36 -20.66 5.73
CA LEU A 70 -3.47 -19.32 5.16
C LEU A 70 -4.21 -18.34 6.08
N ASN A 71 -5.20 -18.78 6.86
CA ASN A 71 -5.92 -17.91 7.81
C ASN A 71 -5.09 -17.65 9.08
N THR A 72 -4.37 -18.66 9.57
CA THR A 72 -3.42 -18.48 10.67
C THR A 72 -2.32 -17.52 10.27
N THR A 73 -1.78 -17.63 9.04
CA THR A 73 -0.81 -16.67 8.51
C THR A 73 -1.38 -15.26 8.44
N ASP A 74 -2.60 -15.06 7.91
CA ASP A 74 -3.21 -13.73 7.86
C ASP A 74 -3.47 -13.16 9.27
N PHE A 75 -3.89 -14.00 10.22
CA PHE A 75 -4.06 -13.61 11.62
C PHE A 75 -2.72 -13.17 12.23
N LEU A 76 -1.68 -13.99 12.13
CA LEU A 76 -0.36 -13.69 12.68
C LEU A 76 0.23 -12.44 12.04
N ASN A 77 0.13 -12.30 10.71
CA ASN A 77 0.57 -11.10 10.00
C ASN A 77 -0.14 -9.86 10.53
N ARG A 78 -1.48 -9.91 10.73
CA ARG A 78 -2.23 -8.78 11.29
C ARG A 78 -1.76 -8.46 12.71
N GLN A 79 -1.59 -9.45 13.57
CA GLN A 79 -1.16 -9.21 14.96
C GLN A 79 0.25 -8.62 15.02
N LEU A 80 1.18 -9.19 14.26
CA LEU A 80 2.56 -8.71 14.21
C LEU A 80 2.67 -7.30 13.61
N HIS A 81 1.90 -7.01 12.55
CA HIS A 81 1.84 -5.67 11.97
C HIS A 81 1.29 -4.63 12.96
N ASN A 82 0.53 -5.07 13.95
CA ASN A 82 -0.13 -4.21 14.92
C ASN A 82 0.45 -4.36 16.33
N ASN A 83 1.67 -4.89 16.48
CA ASN A 83 2.35 -5.04 17.77
C ASN A 83 1.51 -5.80 18.82
N TRP A 84 0.67 -6.74 18.38
CA TRP A 84 -0.29 -7.47 19.22
C TRP A 84 -1.26 -6.56 20.01
N THR A 85 -1.47 -5.34 19.53
CA THR A 85 -2.40 -4.38 20.14
C THR A 85 -3.74 -4.40 19.43
N ALA A 86 -4.81 -4.19 20.21
CA ALA A 86 -6.16 -4.05 19.68
C ALA A 86 -6.27 -2.88 18.69
N LYS A 87 -7.36 -2.84 17.92
CA LYS A 87 -7.67 -1.77 16.97
C LYS A 87 -7.57 -0.40 17.66
N SER A 88 -7.02 0.61 16.97
CA SER A 88 -7.09 1.98 17.46
C SER A 88 -8.51 2.54 17.27
N GLU A 89 -9.06 3.14 18.34
CA GLU A 89 -10.31 3.90 18.29
C GLU A 89 -9.99 5.33 17.85
N TRP A 90 -10.73 5.82 16.86
CA TRP A 90 -10.50 7.12 16.22
C TRP A 90 -11.70 8.02 16.47
N ASP A 91 -11.45 9.26 16.88
CA ASP A 91 -12.48 10.29 17.04
C ASP A 91 -12.38 11.32 15.91
N TRP A 92 -12.90 10.93 14.75
CA TRP A 92 -12.83 11.69 13.50
C TRP A 92 -13.51 13.06 13.56
N ASP A 93 -14.45 13.25 14.50
CA ASP A 93 -15.23 14.48 14.61
C ASP A 93 -14.49 15.57 15.40
N ASN A 94 -13.71 15.18 16.41
CA ASN A 94 -13.11 16.14 17.34
C ASN A 94 -11.58 16.14 17.32
N ARG A 95 -10.94 14.97 17.20
CA ARG A 95 -9.51 14.80 17.48
C ARG A 95 -8.67 14.62 16.23
N GLU A 96 -9.12 13.82 15.27
CA GLU A 96 -8.24 13.34 14.22
C GLU A 96 -7.94 14.40 13.16
N ILE A 97 -6.67 14.46 12.75
CA ILE A 97 -6.17 15.38 11.73
C ILE A 97 -5.33 14.57 10.74
N ILE A 98 -5.77 14.54 9.49
CA ILE A 98 -5.13 13.78 8.41
C ILE A 98 -4.35 14.73 7.52
N VAL A 99 -3.02 14.61 7.52
CA VAL A 99 -2.16 15.30 6.54
C VAL A 99 -1.96 14.40 5.33
N ILE A 100 -2.28 14.88 4.13
CA ILE A 100 -2.06 14.16 2.86
C ILE A 100 -1.14 15.00 1.98
N THR A 101 0.03 14.44 1.66
CA THR A 101 0.93 15.07 0.69
C THR A 101 0.56 14.69 -0.73
N GLY A 102 0.67 15.60 -1.70
CA GLY A 102 0.29 15.33 -3.09
C GLY A 102 -1.22 15.16 -3.27
N GLY A 103 -2.02 15.88 -2.48
CA GLY A 103 -3.48 15.76 -2.42
C GLY A 103 -4.25 16.65 -3.39
N SER A 104 -3.58 17.42 -4.25
CA SER A 104 -4.24 18.25 -5.26
C SER A 104 -4.76 17.46 -6.45
N SER A 105 -4.28 16.22 -6.68
CA SER A 105 -4.74 15.37 -7.78
C SER A 105 -4.47 13.88 -7.54
N GLY A 106 -4.90 13.03 -8.48
CA GLY A 106 -4.58 11.60 -8.47
C GLY A 106 -5.06 10.88 -7.21
N ILE A 107 -4.22 9.97 -6.68
CA ILE A 107 -4.55 9.15 -5.50
C ILE A 107 -4.85 10.02 -4.29
N GLY A 108 -4.05 11.07 -4.04
CA GLY A 108 -4.21 11.93 -2.87
C GLY A 108 -5.54 12.70 -2.87
N ALA A 109 -5.94 13.25 -4.02
CA ALA A 109 -7.23 13.93 -4.16
C ALA A 109 -8.40 12.97 -3.98
N THR A 110 -8.37 11.81 -4.65
CA THR A 110 -9.44 10.81 -4.52
C THR A 110 -9.53 10.26 -3.11
N LEU A 111 -8.40 10.05 -2.43
CA LEU A 111 -8.37 9.67 -1.02
C LEU A 111 -9.02 10.73 -0.14
N ALA A 112 -8.66 12.02 -0.32
CA ALA A 112 -9.24 13.11 0.45
C ALA A 112 -10.77 13.16 0.30
N GLN A 113 -11.28 13.04 -0.92
CA GLN A 113 -12.72 13.01 -1.22
C GLN A 113 -13.40 11.82 -0.54
N GLN A 114 -12.84 10.62 -0.65
CA GLN A 114 -13.43 9.43 -0.03
C GLN A 114 -13.37 9.43 1.50
N LEU A 115 -12.37 10.09 2.10
CA LEU A 115 -12.33 10.28 3.55
C LEU A 115 -13.48 11.18 4.01
N LEU A 116 -13.77 12.25 3.25
CA LEU A 116 -14.92 13.13 3.51
C LEU A 116 -16.27 12.42 3.27
N ASP A 117 -16.37 11.58 2.25
CA ASP A 117 -17.57 10.79 1.98
C ASP A 117 -17.90 9.82 3.14
N ARG A 118 -16.86 9.31 3.83
CA ARG A 118 -17.02 8.43 5.00
C ARG A 118 -17.36 9.20 6.27
N ASN A 119 -16.72 10.34 6.49
CA ASN A 119 -17.07 11.25 7.56
C ASN A 119 -16.79 12.71 7.14
N PRO A 120 -17.85 13.52 6.90
CA PRO A 120 -17.73 14.93 6.48
C PRO A 120 -17.03 15.84 7.49
N ASN A 121 -16.98 15.47 8.78
CA ASN A 121 -16.34 16.26 9.83
C ASN A 121 -14.82 16.02 9.95
N THR A 122 -14.29 15.05 9.19
CA THR A 122 -12.86 14.73 9.20
C THR A 122 -12.03 15.97 8.84
N ARG A 123 -11.06 16.32 9.70
CA ARG A 123 -10.13 17.42 9.40
C ARG A 123 -9.02 16.91 8.50
N ILE A 124 -8.95 17.45 7.28
CA ILE A 124 -7.96 17.05 6.26
C ILE A 124 -7.07 18.24 5.93
N VAL A 125 -5.77 18.01 5.93
CA VAL A 125 -4.74 18.96 5.54
C VAL A 125 -4.07 18.46 4.27
N ILE A 126 -4.23 19.18 3.17
CA ILE A 126 -3.58 18.89 1.91
C ILE A 126 -2.30 19.73 1.79
N VAL A 127 -1.17 19.07 1.57
CA VAL A 127 0.11 19.72 1.27
C VAL A 127 0.54 19.31 -0.12
N ASP A 128 0.65 20.26 -1.04
CA ASP A 128 1.00 19.98 -2.43
C ASP A 128 1.76 21.17 -3.03
N PHE A 129 2.59 20.90 -4.03
CA PHE A 129 3.23 21.95 -4.82
C PHE A 129 2.22 22.65 -5.73
N ALA A 130 1.29 21.87 -6.31
CA ALA A 130 0.28 22.37 -7.24
C ALA A 130 -0.98 22.87 -6.50
N PRO A 131 -1.71 23.86 -7.05
CA PRO A 131 -3.01 24.28 -6.53
C PRO A 131 -3.99 23.09 -6.49
N LEU A 132 -4.98 23.14 -5.58
CA LEU A 132 -6.01 22.12 -5.48
C LEU A 132 -6.73 21.94 -6.83
N GLY A 133 -6.72 20.72 -7.36
CA GLY A 133 -7.41 20.36 -8.61
C GLY A 133 -8.86 19.90 -8.41
N TRP A 134 -9.42 20.10 -7.23
CA TRP A 134 -10.80 19.74 -6.86
C TRP A 134 -11.33 20.73 -5.82
N GLU A 135 -12.64 20.89 -5.77
CA GLU A 135 -13.30 21.80 -4.82
C GLU A 135 -13.78 21.04 -3.59
N PRO A 136 -13.26 21.34 -2.39
CA PRO A 136 -13.80 20.78 -1.16
C PRO A 136 -15.27 21.16 -0.96
N PRO A 137 -16.12 20.25 -0.43
CA PRO A 137 -17.50 20.58 -0.10
C PRO A 137 -17.58 21.80 0.83
N LYS A 138 -18.58 22.68 0.61
CA LYS A 138 -18.79 23.85 1.47
C LYS A 138 -18.98 23.42 2.92
N GLY A 139 -18.25 24.04 3.84
CA GLY A 139 -18.29 23.71 5.27
C GLY A 139 -17.45 22.50 5.68
N SER A 140 -16.78 21.83 4.75
CA SER A 140 -15.80 20.79 5.09
C SER A 140 -14.59 21.38 5.80
N ARG A 141 -13.92 20.55 6.62
CA ARG A 141 -12.72 20.94 7.38
C ARG A 141 -11.44 20.63 6.61
N VAL A 142 -11.39 21.06 5.35
CA VAL A 142 -10.24 20.88 4.46
C VAL A 142 -9.38 22.14 4.48
N HIS A 143 -8.10 21.97 4.83
CA HIS A 143 -7.08 23.00 4.82
C HIS A 143 -6.08 22.69 3.71
N TYR A 144 -5.64 23.70 2.98
CA TYR A 144 -4.67 23.54 1.89
C TYR A 144 -3.45 24.43 2.12
N TYR A 145 -2.28 23.83 1.94
CA TYR A 145 -0.99 24.51 1.99
C TYR A 145 -0.19 24.21 0.73
N GLN A 146 0.09 25.26 -0.04
CA GLN A 146 1.00 25.15 -1.17
C GLN A 146 2.45 25.07 -0.67
N CYS A 147 3.14 23.97 -0.91
CA CYS A 147 4.52 23.78 -0.47
C CYS A 147 5.30 22.87 -1.42
N ASP A 148 6.51 23.31 -1.79
CA ASP A 148 7.51 22.43 -2.38
C ASP A 148 8.15 21.59 -1.27
N LEU A 149 7.83 20.30 -1.25
CA LEU A 149 8.36 19.37 -0.25
C LEU A 149 9.83 18.99 -0.48
N SER A 150 10.40 19.32 -1.65
CA SER A 150 11.83 19.11 -1.91
C SER A 150 12.73 20.12 -1.15
N ASP A 151 12.15 21.23 -0.67
CA ASP A 151 12.84 22.24 0.14
C ASP A 151 12.55 22.01 1.63
N SER A 152 13.57 21.57 2.37
CA SER A 152 13.46 21.24 3.80
C SER A 152 13.10 22.42 4.69
N SER A 153 13.45 23.65 4.29
CA SER A 153 13.11 24.87 5.04
C SER A 153 11.62 25.19 4.91
N ARG A 154 11.07 25.06 3.69
CA ARG A 154 9.64 25.22 3.41
C ARG A 154 8.81 24.13 4.07
N LEU A 155 9.30 22.88 4.02
CA LEU A 155 8.68 21.73 4.69
C LEU A 155 8.55 21.97 6.20
N ARG A 156 9.62 22.45 6.86
CA ARG A 156 9.55 22.76 8.29
C ARG A 156 8.55 23.87 8.58
N ALA A 157 8.59 24.97 7.82
CA ALA A 157 7.69 26.10 8.01
C ALA A 157 6.21 25.72 7.82
N VAL A 158 5.89 24.89 6.82
CA VAL A 158 4.50 24.42 6.64
C VAL A 158 4.07 23.47 7.77
N CYS A 159 4.96 22.62 8.28
CA CYS A 159 4.65 21.77 9.44
C CYS A 159 4.38 22.58 10.71
N GLU A 160 5.15 23.65 10.95
CA GLU A 160 4.91 24.60 12.04
C GLU A 160 3.54 25.27 11.89
N LYS A 161 3.25 25.81 10.70
CA LYS A 161 1.97 26.44 10.39
C LYS A 161 0.77 25.49 10.53
N ILE A 162 0.89 24.22 10.12
CA ILE A 162 -0.17 23.22 10.30
C ILE A 162 -0.47 23.02 11.79
N ARG A 163 0.56 22.96 12.64
CA ARG A 163 0.37 22.80 14.09
C ARG A 163 -0.33 24.00 14.72
N GLU A 164 -0.03 25.21 14.24
CA GLU A 164 -0.65 26.46 14.71
C GLU A 164 -2.10 26.61 14.24
N ASP A 165 -2.35 26.42 12.95
CA ASP A 165 -3.67 26.66 12.33
C ASP A 165 -4.68 25.54 12.61
N VAL A 166 -4.20 24.29 12.69
CA VAL A 166 -5.04 23.08 12.63
C VAL A 166 -4.88 22.22 13.88
N GLY A 167 -3.65 22.08 14.37
CA GLY A 167 -3.28 21.25 15.51
C GLY A 167 -2.32 20.11 15.15
N HIS A 168 -2.08 19.19 16.08
CA HIS A 168 -1.14 18.09 15.89
C HIS A 168 -1.73 16.96 15.02
N PRO A 169 -1.12 16.64 13.85
CA PRO A 169 -1.58 15.56 13.01
C PRO A 169 -1.57 14.20 13.71
N THR A 170 -2.65 13.43 13.54
CA THR A 170 -2.75 12.04 14.02
C THR A 170 -2.57 11.03 12.89
N VAL A 171 -2.81 11.44 11.64
CA VAL A 171 -2.56 10.62 10.45
C VAL A 171 -1.67 11.39 9.48
N LEU A 172 -0.59 10.75 9.01
CA LEU A 172 0.28 11.27 7.96
C LEU A 172 0.23 10.33 6.76
N VAL A 173 -0.20 10.83 5.61
CA VAL A 173 -0.19 10.12 4.33
C VAL A 173 0.89 10.70 3.43
N ASN A 174 2.03 10.01 3.38
CA ASN A 174 3.13 10.32 2.47
C ASN A 174 2.81 9.78 1.06
N ASN A 175 2.10 10.60 0.28
CA ASN A 175 1.64 10.25 -1.06
C ASN A 175 2.34 11.04 -2.18
N ALA A 176 2.83 12.26 -1.90
CA ALA A 176 3.55 13.07 -2.88
C ALA A 176 4.70 12.29 -3.52
N GLY A 177 4.85 12.41 -4.84
CA GLY A 177 5.96 11.80 -5.55
C GLY A 177 6.06 12.23 -7.00
N ILE A 178 7.29 12.21 -7.50
CA ILE A 178 7.65 12.58 -8.87
C ILE A 178 8.37 11.42 -9.55
N CYS A 179 8.27 11.37 -10.88
CA CYS A 179 8.91 10.38 -11.73
C CYS A 179 9.34 11.05 -13.02
N ARG A 180 10.60 10.87 -13.43
CA ARG A 180 11.20 11.57 -14.59
C ARG A 180 11.26 10.69 -15.84
N GLY A 181 11.47 9.38 -15.68
CA GLY A 181 11.49 8.45 -16.82
C GLY A 181 12.75 8.49 -17.68
N TYR A 182 13.89 8.94 -17.13
CA TYR A 182 15.20 8.93 -17.81
C TYR A 182 16.04 7.72 -17.42
N THR A 183 16.96 7.31 -18.30
CA THR A 183 17.99 6.34 -17.87
C THR A 183 18.91 6.98 -16.84
N VAL A 184 19.65 6.16 -16.10
CA VAL A 184 20.66 6.67 -15.14
C VAL A 184 21.74 7.49 -15.85
N CYS A 185 22.02 7.20 -17.13
CA CYS A 185 23.01 7.93 -17.93
C CYS A 185 22.46 9.25 -18.49
N ASP A 186 21.16 9.32 -18.77
CA ASP A 186 20.54 10.48 -19.44
C ASP A 186 19.93 11.48 -18.45
N GLY A 187 19.54 11.03 -17.25
CA GLY A 187 18.95 11.90 -16.24
C GLY A 187 19.96 12.90 -15.70
N SER A 188 19.56 14.16 -15.53
CA SER A 188 20.45 15.17 -14.95
C SER A 188 20.67 14.92 -13.44
N TYR A 189 21.74 15.49 -12.90
CA TYR A 189 21.96 15.48 -11.44
C TYR A 189 20.78 16.09 -10.67
N SER A 190 20.20 17.18 -11.20
CA SER A 190 19.07 17.86 -10.59
C SER A 190 17.77 17.03 -10.65
N ASP A 191 17.56 16.26 -11.72
CA ASP A 191 16.43 15.33 -11.82
C ASP A 191 16.51 14.25 -10.73
N VAL A 192 17.69 13.64 -10.57
CA VAL A 192 17.91 12.61 -9.53
C VAL A 192 17.72 13.18 -8.13
N GLU A 193 18.29 14.37 -7.88
CA GLU A 193 18.17 15.04 -6.60
C GLU A 193 16.72 15.41 -6.27
N ALA A 194 15.97 15.96 -7.24
CA ALA A 194 14.55 16.28 -7.07
C ALA A 194 13.73 15.02 -6.74
N THR A 195 13.99 13.90 -7.43
CA THR A 195 13.30 12.63 -7.17
C THR A 195 13.60 12.13 -5.75
N ILE A 196 14.87 12.15 -5.32
CA ILE A 196 15.27 11.72 -3.97
C ILE A 196 14.66 12.62 -2.90
N ARG A 197 14.77 13.94 -3.06
CA ARG A 197 14.27 14.92 -2.09
C ARG A 197 12.76 14.78 -1.90
N THR A 198 12.00 14.68 -3.00
CA THR A 198 10.53 14.60 -2.95
C THR A 198 10.03 13.24 -2.49
N ASN A 199 10.57 12.14 -3.03
CA ASN A 199 9.99 10.81 -2.83
C ASN A 199 10.51 10.10 -1.58
N LEU A 200 11.66 10.52 -1.04
CA LEU A 200 12.32 9.86 0.08
C LEU A 200 12.63 10.82 1.24
N THR A 201 13.39 11.89 0.98
CA THR A 201 13.79 12.82 2.06
C THR A 201 12.59 13.51 2.70
N ALA A 202 11.63 13.99 1.90
CA ALA A 202 10.43 14.64 2.43
C ALA A 202 9.60 13.73 3.34
N PRO A 203 9.25 12.48 2.97
CA PRO A 203 8.63 11.52 3.90
C PRO A 203 9.37 11.33 5.22
N PHE A 204 10.72 11.22 5.18
CA PHE A 204 11.52 11.13 6.40
C PHE A 204 11.37 12.37 7.29
N LEU A 205 11.44 13.57 6.69
CA LEU A 205 11.32 14.83 7.42
C LEU A 205 9.91 15.05 7.97
N LEU A 206 8.86 14.68 7.22
CA LEU A 206 7.47 14.76 7.69
C LEU A 206 7.23 13.81 8.86
N VAL A 207 7.78 12.60 8.82
CA VAL A 207 7.76 11.69 9.97
C VAL A 207 8.49 12.33 11.15
N LYS A 208 9.68 12.91 10.95
CA LYS A 208 10.42 13.62 12.01
C LYS A 208 9.61 14.76 12.64
N GLU A 209 8.82 15.48 11.85
CA GLU A 209 7.99 16.61 12.30
C GLU A 209 6.73 16.21 13.07
N PHE A 210 6.05 15.12 12.67
CA PHE A 210 4.74 14.76 13.24
C PHE A 210 4.77 13.55 14.19
N LEU A 211 5.74 12.65 14.04
CA LEU A 211 5.86 11.45 14.88
C LEU A 211 6.00 11.74 16.39
N PRO A 212 6.74 12.77 16.85
CA PRO A 212 6.93 13.00 18.29
C PRO A 212 5.60 13.13 19.06
N SER A 213 4.62 13.84 18.50
CA SER A 213 3.29 13.97 19.13
C SER A 213 2.52 12.65 19.10
N MET A 214 2.61 11.88 18.00
CA MET A 214 1.97 10.55 17.92
C MET A 214 2.55 9.58 18.95
N VAL A 215 3.88 9.61 19.14
CA VAL A 215 4.60 8.80 20.14
C VAL A 215 4.18 9.21 21.56
N GLN A 216 4.20 10.50 21.86
CA GLN A 216 3.81 11.01 23.18
C GLN A 216 2.39 10.59 23.57
N ASN A 217 1.47 10.59 22.60
CA ASN A 217 0.08 10.20 22.80
C ASN A 217 -0.17 8.69 22.64
N ASN A 218 0.84 7.92 22.24
CA ASN A 218 0.71 6.53 21.80
C ASN A 218 -0.51 6.36 20.87
N HIS A 219 -0.66 7.28 19.91
CA HIS A 219 -1.79 7.38 19.00
C HIS A 219 -1.36 8.06 17.72
N GLY A 220 -1.48 7.35 16.60
CA GLY A 220 -1.25 7.93 15.29
C GLY A 220 -1.15 6.88 14.20
N HIS A 221 -1.05 7.31 12.94
CA HIS A 221 -0.95 6.42 11.79
C HIS A 221 -0.12 7.05 10.67
N ILE A 222 0.99 6.43 10.32
CA ILE A 222 1.78 6.82 9.15
C ILE A 222 1.47 5.87 7.99
N VAL A 223 1.04 6.44 6.87
CA VAL A 223 0.71 5.75 5.63
C VAL A 223 1.70 6.18 4.55
N ASN A 224 2.50 5.24 4.04
CA ASN A 224 3.46 5.51 2.98
C ASN A 224 2.96 4.93 1.64
N ILE A 225 3.06 5.70 0.55
CA ILE A 225 2.70 5.23 -0.79
C ILE A 225 3.97 4.87 -1.57
N SER A 226 4.20 3.57 -1.71
CA SER A 226 5.27 2.97 -2.50
C SER A 226 4.75 2.36 -3.81
N SER A 227 5.61 1.63 -4.52
CA SER A 227 5.34 1.11 -5.86
C SER A 227 5.95 -0.27 -6.04
N MET A 228 5.35 -1.08 -6.92
CA MET A 228 5.95 -2.33 -7.39
C MET A 228 7.32 -2.14 -8.05
N SER A 229 7.63 -0.93 -8.54
CA SER A 229 8.96 -0.59 -9.06
C SER A 229 10.06 -0.72 -8.01
N ALA A 230 9.73 -0.67 -6.70
CA ALA A 230 10.68 -0.92 -5.62
C ALA A 230 11.18 -2.38 -5.57
N PHE A 231 10.40 -3.32 -6.12
CA PHE A 231 10.78 -4.72 -6.25
C PHE A 231 11.33 -5.01 -7.64
N ILE A 232 10.55 -4.67 -8.66
CA ILE A 232 10.83 -4.99 -10.06
C ILE A 232 10.83 -3.68 -10.84
N PRO A 233 11.95 -2.93 -10.83
CA PRO A 233 12.04 -1.68 -11.56
C PRO A 233 11.98 -1.93 -13.07
N PRO A 234 11.09 -1.26 -13.81
CA PRO A 234 11.24 -1.08 -15.25
C PRO A 234 12.52 -0.33 -15.59
N SER A 235 12.99 -0.46 -16.84
CA SER A 235 14.05 0.41 -17.35
C SER A 235 13.62 1.89 -17.29
N ARG A 236 14.59 2.79 -17.13
CA ARG A 236 14.38 4.26 -17.03
C ARG A 236 13.68 4.77 -15.76
N LEU A 237 13.54 3.93 -14.74
CA LEU A 237 12.97 4.29 -13.43
C LEU A 237 13.96 4.06 -12.28
N GLY A 238 15.26 4.15 -12.54
CA GLY A 238 16.30 3.80 -11.56
C GLY A 238 16.24 4.65 -10.28
N ASP A 239 16.17 5.97 -10.44
CA ASP A 239 16.04 6.95 -9.36
C ASP A 239 14.71 6.76 -8.60
N TYR A 240 13.59 6.71 -9.33
CA TYR A 240 12.25 6.51 -8.77
C TYR A 240 12.18 5.20 -7.96
N ALA A 241 12.63 4.09 -8.54
CA ALA A 241 12.62 2.80 -7.87
C ALA A 241 13.52 2.78 -6.62
N ALA A 242 14.69 3.41 -6.67
CA ALA A 242 15.57 3.56 -5.51
C ALA A 242 14.86 4.32 -4.38
N THR A 243 14.15 5.41 -4.68
CA THR A 243 13.39 6.15 -3.65
C THR A 243 12.24 5.35 -3.07
N LYS A 244 11.48 4.60 -3.90
CA LYS A 244 10.38 3.77 -3.41
C LYS A 244 10.85 2.55 -2.61
N ALA A 245 12.02 2.00 -2.96
CA ALA A 245 12.69 0.98 -2.16
C ALA A 245 13.22 1.55 -0.83
N GLY A 246 13.80 2.76 -0.84
CA GLY A 246 14.21 3.45 0.39
C GLY A 246 13.03 3.78 1.30
N LEU A 247 11.89 4.21 0.73
CA LEU A 247 10.66 4.48 1.49
C LEU A 247 10.09 3.20 2.09
N MET A 248 10.17 2.08 1.37
CA MET A 248 9.90 0.77 1.94
C MET A 248 10.87 0.46 3.06
N ALA A 249 12.19 0.58 2.88
CA ALA A 249 13.17 0.30 3.93
C ALA A 249 12.93 1.13 5.22
N MET A 250 12.52 2.40 5.08
CA MET A 250 12.10 3.26 6.20
C MET A 250 10.87 2.70 6.92
N HIS A 251 9.87 2.25 6.15
CA HIS A 251 8.60 1.73 6.65
C HIS A 251 8.70 0.31 7.24
N GLU A 252 9.43 -0.52 6.51
CA GLU A 252 9.68 -1.95 6.54
C GLU A 252 11.19 -2.10 6.37
N ALA A 253 11.97 -2.14 7.44
CA ALA A 253 13.28 -2.74 7.25
C ALA A 253 13.08 -4.21 6.84
N GLU A 254 13.70 -4.60 5.73
CA GLU A 254 13.58 -5.94 5.15
C GLU A 254 14.03 -6.99 6.16
N LYS A 255 13.34 -8.15 6.19
CA LYS A 255 13.93 -9.34 6.79
C LYS A 255 13.61 -10.59 5.98
N LYS A 256 14.70 -11.26 5.64
CA LYS A 256 14.80 -12.63 5.08
C LYS A 256 13.88 -13.59 5.86
N PRO A 257 13.51 -14.74 5.27
CA PRO A 257 12.47 -15.62 5.78
C PRO A 257 12.88 -16.33 7.09
N LEU A 258 12.98 -15.62 8.22
CA LEU A 258 12.78 -16.11 9.59
C LEU A 258 12.97 -15.04 10.69
N THR A 259 12.83 -13.75 10.41
CA THR A 259 12.80 -12.75 11.50
C THR A 259 12.06 -11.51 11.04
N LEU A 260 11.64 -10.64 11.96
CA LEU A 260 10.48 -9.76 11.75
C LEU A 260 10.78 -8.35 12.23
N ASP A 261 11.53 -7.56 11.45
CA ASP A 261 12.09 -6.31 11.96
C ASP A 261 11.87 -5.17 10.98
N LYS A 262 10.79 -4.40 11.15
CA LYS A 262 10.60 -3.14 10.42
C LYS A 262 11.23 -1.99 11.21
N ALA A 263 12.16 -1.21 10.63
CA ALA A 263 12.92 -0.19 11.38
C ALA A 263 12.02 0.74 12.22
N LEU A 264 11.15 1.52 11.58
CA LEU A 264 10.27 2.43 12.31
C LEU A 264 9.26 1.70 13.20
N GLN A 265 8.73 0.53 12.80
CA GLN A 265 7.79 -0.21 13.65
C GLN A 265 8.46 -0.72 14.93
N LEU A 266 9.70 -1.18 14.83
CA LEU A 266 10.48 -1.64 15.96
C LEU A 266 10.90 -0.49 16.85
N GLU A 267 11.27 0.66 16.28
CA GLU A 267 11.50 1.88 17.06
C GLU A 267 10.25 2.24 17.85
N LEU A 268 9.08 2.27 17.20
CA LEU A 268 7.80 2.54 17.86
C LEU A 268 7.51 1.58 19.01
N ALA A 269 7.65 0.28 18.79
CA ALA A 269 7.35 -0.73 19.81
C ALA A 269 8.40 -0.78 20.94
N ASN A 270 9.69 -0.73 20.60
CA ASN A 270 10.77 -1.08 21.51
C ASN A 270 11.52 0.13 22.09
N ILE A 271 11.68 1.20 21.31
CA ILE A 271 12.41 2.41 21.73
C ILE A 271 11.42 3.41 22.31
N HIS A 272 10.43 3.82 21.51
CA HIS A 272 9.46 4.84 21.86
C HIS A 272 8.32 4.35 22.76
N LYS A 273 8.18 3.02 22.93
CA LYS A 273 7.11 2.39 23.73
C LYS A 273 5.70 2.85 23.33
N ALA A 274 5.53 3.11 22.03
CA ALA A 274 4.30 3.60 21.43
C ALA A 274 3.69 2.56 20.44
N PRO A 275 3.31 1.35 20.90
CA PRO A 275 2.89 0.26 20.01
C PRO A 275 1.54 0.51 19.30
N LYS A 276 0.76 1.52 19.71
CA LYS A 276 -0.51 1.90 19.08
C LYS A 276 -0.34 2.90 17.94
N VAL A 277 0.87 3.45 17.72
CA VAL A 277 1.17 4.21 16.50
C VAL A 277 1.27 3.23 15.34
N ARG A 278 0.38 3.38 14.36
CA ARG A 278 0.21 2.44 13.25
C ARG A 278 1.08 2.82 12.07
N LEU A 279 1.50 1.80 11.33
CA LEU A 279 2.19 1.95 10.06
C LEU A 279 1.39 1.23 8.98
N SER A 280 1.16 1.86 7.83
CA SER A 280 0.67 1.20 6.62
C SER A 280 1.44 1.60 5.39
N ILE A 281 1.57 0.67 4.45
CA ILE A 281 2.22 0.92 3.17
C ILE A 281 1.36 0.45 2.03
N GLY A 282 1.14 1.33 1.07
CA GLY A 282 0.54 1.00 -0.21
C GLY A 282 1.63 0.63 -1.21
N ILE A 283 1.64 -0.61 -1.70
CA ILE A 283 2.55 -1.07 -2.75
C ILE A 283 1.69 -1.33 -3.97
N PHE A 284 1.71 -0.36 -4.88
CA PHE A 284 0.80 -0.36 -6.02
C PHE A 284 1.54 -0.57 -7.34
N SER A 285 0.88 -1.29 -8.24
CA SER A 285 1.25 -1.34 -9.66
C SER A 285 0.81 -0.06 -10.38
N PHE A 286 0.76 -0.07 -11.70
CA PHE A 286 0.33 1.10 -12.48
C PHE A 286 -1.12 1.47 -12.15
N ILE A 287 -1.35 2.77 -11.93
CA ILE A 287 -2.66 3.34 -11.60
C ILE A 287 -2.99 4.38 -12.67
N ARG A 288 -4.26 4.44 -13.09
CA ARG A 288 -4.78 5.44 -14.03
C ARG A 288 -4.77 6.85 -13.43
N THR A 289 -3.62 7.49 -13.37
CA THR A 289 -3.45 8.84 -12.82
C THR A 289 -2.79 9.76 -13.84
N PRO A 290 -2.87 11.09 -13.66
CA PRO A 290 -2.19 12.03 -14.53
C PRO A 290 -0.65 11.89 -14.59
N LEU A 291 -0.05 11.19 -13.62
CA LEU A 291 1.38 10.87 -13.61
C LEU A 291 1.75 9.83 -14.69
N PHE A 292 0.78 9.06 -15.18
CA PHE A 292 0.97 7.97 -16.12
C PHE A 292 0.12 8.20 -17.38
N LYS A 293 0.77 8.37 -18.53
CA LYS A 293 0.12 8.41 -19.85
C LYS A 293 0.73 7.30 -20.70
N GLY A 294 0.03 6.19 -20.93
CA GLY A 294 0.57 5.14 -21.79
C GLY A 294 -0.24 3.85 -21.78
N GLU A 295 0.11 2.96 -22.70
CA GLU A 295 -0.41 1.59 -22.75
C GLU A 295 0.56 0.66 -22.03
N THR A 296 0.14 0.05 -20.92
CA THR A 296 1.01 -0.89 -20.19
C THR A 296 1.28 -2.18 -20.97
N ARG A 297 0.49 -2.48 -22.03
CA ARG A 297 0.48 -3.76 -22.78
C ARG A 297 0.49 -5.01 -21.89
N GLN A 298 0.08 -4.85 -20.64
CA GLN A 298 0.07 -5.90 -19.63
C GLN A 298 -1.16 -6.78 -19.77
N ASN A 299 -1.05 -8.03 -19.32
CA ASN A 299 -2.20 -8.92 -19.22
C ASN A 299 -3.16 -8.38 -18.16
N ASN A 300 -4.32 -7.86 -18.59
CA ASN A 300 -5.32 -7.26 -17.69
C ASN A 300 -5.85 -8.21 -16.61
N PHE A 301 -5.80 -9.53 -16.83
CA PHE A 301 -6.24 -10.50 -15.82
C PHE A 301 -5.27 -10.60 -14.64
N LEU A 302 -3.95 -10.62 -14.89
CA LEU A 302 -2.92 -10.73 -13.85
C LEU A 302 -2.45 -9.37 -13.34
N PHE A 303 -2.29 -8.42 -14.25
CA PHE A 303 -1.68 -7.12 -14.01
C PHE A 303 -2.60 -6.01 -14.56
N PRO A 304 -3.82 -5.87 -14.00
CA PRO A 304 -4.74 -4.82 -14.41
C PRO A 304 -4.15 -3.43 -14.13
N LEU A 305 -4.49 -2.48 -15.01
CA LEU A 305 -4.25 -1.07 -14.75
C LEU A 305 -5.29 -0.58 -13.73
N LEU A 306 -4.84 -0.25 -12.53
CA LEU A 306 -5.70 0.00 -11.37
C LEU A 306 -6.49 1.31 -11.51
N ASP A 307 -7.73 1.28 -11.04
CA ASP A 307 -8.55 2.49 -10.90
C ASP A 307 -8.13 3.26 -9.64
N VAL A 308 -8.03 4.59 -9.74
CA VAL A 308 -7.61 5.45 -8.63
C VAL A 308 -8.55 5.29 -7.43
N ASN A 309 -9.84 5.11 -7.68
CA ASN A 309 -10.82 4.97 -6.62
C ASN A 309 -10.66 3.64 -5.88
N THR A 310 -10.28 2.55 -6.55
CA THR A 310 -10.01 1.26 -5.87
C THR A 310 -8.84 1.40 -4.90
N VAL A 311 -7.80 2.13 -5.32
CA VAL A 311 -6.61 2.38 -4.49
C VAL A 311 -6.97 3.28 -3.31
N ALA A 312 -7.67 4.38 -3.58
CA ALA A 312 -8.13 5.30 -2.55
C ALA A 312 -9.09 4.61 -1.56
N ASP A 313 -10.00 3.75 -2.04
CA ASP A 313 -10.99 3.05 -1.20
C ASP A 313 -10.25 2.14 -0.21
N SER A 314 -9.23 1.43 -0.71
CA SER A 314 -8.36 0.61 0.11
C SER A 314 -7.56 1.45 1.11
N LEU A 315 -7.04 2.62 0.72
CA LEU A 315 -6.34 3.49 1.68
C LEU A 315 -7.29 4.02 2.76
N ALA A 316 -8.47 4.50 2.39
CA ALA A 316 -9.49 5.00 3.33
C ALA A 316 -10.00 3.90 4.27
N ASP A 317 -10.22 2.67 3.78
CA ASP A 317 -10.53 1.49 4.59
C ASP A 317 -9.46 1.18 5.63
N THR A 318 -8.19 1.43 5.28
CA THR A 318 -7.07 1.21 6.20
C THR A 318 -7.10 2.21 7.34
N ILE A 319 -7.27 3.49 6.99
CA ILE A 319 -7.24 4.61 7.92
C ILE A 319 -8.41 4.48 8.91
N PHE A 320 -9.65 4.32 8.42
CA PHE A 320 -10.83 4.10 9.27
C PHE A 320 -10.83 2.73 9.97
N GLY A 321 -10.13 1.75 9.39
CA GLY A 321 -9.99 0.41 9.94
C GLY A 321 -9.21 0.37 11.25
N GLY A 322 -8.38 1.37 11.54
CA GLY A 322 -7.60 1.51 12.77
C GLY A 322 -6.54 0.43 13.00
N TYR A 323 -6.23 -0.35 11.97
CA TYR A 323 -5.14 -1.30 11.92
C TYR A 323 -4.13 -0.86 10.87
N GLY A 324 -2.85 -1.04 11.19
CA GLY A 324 -1.80 -1.00 10.20
C GLY A 324 -1.85 -2.22 9.27
N ARG A 325 -1.58 -2.03 7.98
CA ARG A 325 -1.42 -3.12 7.00
C ARG A 325 -0.50 -2.76 5.83
N SER A 326 0.11 -3.77 5.21
CA SER A 326 0.75 -3.63 3.89
C SER A 326 -0.27 -4.00 2.80
N ILE A 327 -0.57 -3.04 1.93
CA ILE A 327 -1.60 -3.15 0.89
C ILE A 327 -0.89 -3.40 -0.43
N TYR A 328 -1.10 -4.57 -1.03
CA TYR A 328 -0.64 -4.87 -2.38
C TYR A 328 -1.81 -4.74 -3.34
N LEU A 329 -1.69 -3.90 -4.36
CA LEU A 329 -2.65 -3.85 -5.47
C LEU A 329 -1.90 -3.91 -6.82
N PRO A 330 -2.29 -4.82 -7.73
CA PRO A 330 -3.20 -5.95 -7.49
C PRO A 330 -2.60 -6.93 -6.46
N GLY A 331 -3.45 -7.65 -5.74
CA GLY A 331 -3.08 -8.51 -4.61
C GLY A 331 -2.11 -9.64 -4.98
N ILE A 332 -2.14 -10.11 -6.23
CA ILE A 332 -1.15 -11.07 -6.76
C ILE A 332 0.29 -10.61 -6.60
N MET A 333 0.54 -9.29 -6.60
CA MET A 333 1.88 -8.73 -6.46
C MET A 333 2.56 -9.05 -5.13
N ARG A 334 1.79 -9.37 -4.09
CA ARG A 334 2.34 -9.86 -2.82
C ARG A 334 3.21 -11.10 -3.02
N TYR A 335 2.81 -12.00 -3.91
CA TYR A 335 3.55 -13.23 -4.19
C TYR A 335 4.75 -12.96 -5.09
N VAL A 336 4.60 -12.03 -6.03
CA VAL A 336 5.71 -11.57 -6.88
C VAL A 336 6.83 -10.95 -6.02
N ALA A 337 6.47 -10.19 -4.98
CA ALA A 337 7.44 -9.64 -4.04
C ALA A 337 8.26 -10.72 -3.31
N ILE A 338 7.65 -11.85 -2.95
CA ILE A 338 8.33 -13.00 -2.31
C ILE A 338 9.38 -13.61 -3.24
N LEU A 339 9.13 -13.63 -4.56
CA LEU A 339 10.06 -14.20 -5.54
C LEU A 339 11.41 -13.46 -5.59
N ARG A 340 11.50 -12.24 -5.07
CA ARG A 340 12.77 -11.50 -4.94
C ARG A 340 13.81 -12.24 -4.09
N GLY A 341 13.37 -13.10 -3.17
CA GLY A 341 14.26 -13.98 -2.38
C GLY A 341 14.66 -15.27 -3.09
N GLY A 342 14.20 -15.50 -4.32
CA GLY A 342 14.49 -16.70 -5.11
C GLY A 342 15.80 -16.64 -5.91
N PRO A 343 16.07 -17.65 -6.75
CA PRO A 343 17.27 -17.70 -7.57
C PRO A 343 17.36 -16.55 -8.59
N GLU A 344 18.56 -16.00 -8.80
CA GLU A 344 18.80 -14.84 -9.67
C GLU A 344 18.30 -15.04 -11.12
N TRP A 345 18.41 -16.26 -11.66
CA TRP A 345 17.96 -16.54 -13.03
C TRP A 345 16.45 -16.35 -13.20
N LEU A 346 15.64 -16.76 -12.21
CA LEU A 346 14.18 -16.62 -12.24
C LEU A 346 13.81 -15.13 -12.16
N TRP A 347 14.50 -14.41 -11.29
CA TRP A 347 14.30 -12.99 -11.10
C TRP A 347 14.68 -12.17 -12.34
N ARG A 348 15.76 -12.55 -13.01
CA ARG A 348 16.20 -11.92 -14.27
C ARG A 348 15.18 -12.10 -15.38
N ILE A 349 14.54 -13.26 -15.51
CA ILE A 349 13.46 -13.47 -16.49
C ILE A 349 12.29 -12.53 -16.20
N ILE A 350 11.84 -12.45 -14.95
CA ILE A 350 10.73 -11.57 -14.55
C ILE A 350 11.06 -10.09 -14.82
N ARG A 351 12.30 -9.65 -14.52
CA ARG A 351 12.76 -8.28 -14.81
C ARG A 351 12.87 -7.99 -16.29
N GLN A 352 13.28 -8.95 -17.12
CA GLN A 352 13.37 -8.73 -18.56
C GLN A 352 12.00 -8.47 -19.19
N GLU A 353 10.94 -9.06 -18.64
CA GLU A 353 9.57 -8.79 -19.11
C GLU A 353 9.10 -7.35 -18.83
N THR A 354 9.64 -6.67 -17.80
CA THR A 354 9.26 -5.26 -17.55
C THR A 354 9.81 -4.28 -18.60
N ASN A 355 10.83 -4.67 -19.37
CA ASN A 355 11.32 -3.87 -20.50
C ASN A 355 10.32 -3.77 -21.65
N LYS A 356 9.34 -4.68 -21.73
CA LYS A 356 8.29 -4.63 -22.76
C LYS A 356 7.21 -3.59 -22.46
N ILE A 357 7.23 -3.00 -21.27
CA ILE A 357 6.29 -1.96 -20.86
C ILE A 357 6.76 -0.65 -21.49
N ALA A 358 6.05 -0.18 -22.52
CA ALA A 358 6.28 1.12 -23.13
C ALA A 358 5.77 2.20 -22.16
N LEU A 359 6.70 2.84 -21.44
CA LEU A 359 6.38 3.82 -20.41
C LEU A 359 6.63 5.23 -20.95
N ASP A 360 5.58 6.03 -21.06
CA ASP A 360 5.67 7.48 -21.27
C ASP A 360 5.26 8.20 -19.96
N PHE A 361 6.26 8.54 -19.15
CA PHE A 361 6.06 9.32 -17.93
C PHE A 361 6.19 10.79 -18.26
N THR A 362 5.06 11.48 -18.42
CA THR A 362 5.05 12.93 -18.45
C THR A 362 5.01 13.46 -17.02
N GLY A 363 6.18 13.73 -16.43
CA GLY A 363 6.27 14.46 -15.17
C GLY A 363 5.65 15.85 -15.32
N ARG A 364 4.72 16.23 -14.44
CA ARG A 364 4.05 17.55 -14.49
C ARG A 364 4.95 18.73 -14.14
N GLN A 365 6.06 18.47 -13.44
CA GLN A 365 6.93 19.52 -12.90
C GLN A 365 8.21 19.57 -13.72
N LYS A 366 8.64 20.76 -14.11
CA LYS A 366 9.97 20.96 -14.71
C LYS A 366 10.95 21.13 -13.56
N VAL A 367 12.14 20.54 -13.69
CA VAL A 367 13.23 20.82 -12.75
C VAL A 367 14.04 21.94 -13.37
N ASP A 368 14.20 23.04 -12.65
CA ASP A 368 15.11 24.10 -13.05
C ASP A 368 16.55 23.55 -13.06
N PRO A 369 17.26 23.57 -14.20
CA PRO A 369 18.59 22.99 -14.32
C PRO A 369 19.65 23.72 -13.49
N GLU A 370 19.45 24.99 -13.12
CA GLU A 370 20.40 25.76 -12.31
C GLU A 370 20.14 25.60 -10.81
N THR A 371 18.86 25.60 -10.40
CA THR A 371 18.49 25.58 -8.97
C THR A 371 18.13 24.20 -8.45
N GLY A 372 17.88 23.23 -9.33
CA GLY A 372 17.41 21.89 -8.99
C GLY A 372 16.01 21.86 -8.35
N ARG A 373 15.29 22.98 -8.40
CA ARG A 373 13.95 23.13 -7.81
C ARG A 373 12.85 22.81 -8.82
N LEU A 374 11.69 22.46 -8.30
CA LEU A 374 10.50 22.25 -9.12
C LEU A 374 9.93 23.60 -9.57
N SER A 375 9.72 23.76 -10.87
CA SER A 375 8.98 24.87 -11.48
C SER A 375 7.65 24.37 -12.04
N GLU A 376 6.63 25.23 -11.98
CA GLU A 376 5.36 24.99 -12.67
C GLU A 376 5.62 24.92 -14.18
N ALA A 377 4.99 23.95 -14.85
CA ALA A 377 5.25 23.63 -16.25
C ALA A 377 4.64 24.63 -17.24
#